data_AF-A0A7J3ZPM4-F1
#
_entry.id   AF-A0A7J3ZPM4-F1
#
_cell.length_a   1.000
_cell.length_b   1.000
_cell.length_c   1.000
_cell.angle_alpha   90.00
_cell.angle_beta   90.00
_cell.angle_gamma   90.00
#
_symmetry.space_group_name_H-M   'P 1'
#
loop_
_entity.id
_entity.type
_entity.pdbx_description
1 polymer ?
#
loop_
_entity_poly.entity_id
_entity_poly.type
_entity_poly.pdbx_seq_one_letter_code
_entity_poly.pdbx_strand_id
1 'polypeptide(L)'
;MVAYTKRYDAGNELVKNLLLKYDSSGELGRILLARNHGFCGNWICNLDTPMEVTDEKSPEFPIIKPKWLPDEYLNLYIGYLQQYVHNVNLLRWFFDANAEKKITVKYVDFDSDGITGLAIFGINSIRAIIESGQISHYRWMK
;
A
#
# COMPACT_ATOMS: atom_id res chain seq x y z
N MET A 1 8.70 5.65 -6.12
CA MET A 1 9.66 5.65 -4.99
C MET A 1 9.41 4.39 -4.17
N VAL A 2 10.23 3.34 -4.28
CA VAL A 2 10.07 2.10 -3.48
C VAL A 2 10.79 2.27 -2.15
N ALA A 3 10.31 3.21 -1.34
CA ALA A 3 10.75 3.34 0.03
C ALA A 3 9.58 2.88 0.89
N TYR A 4 9.76 1.81 1.65
CA TYR A 4 8.75 1.23 2.55
C TYR A 4 8.46 2.13 3.77
N THR A 5 8.43 3.44 3.56
CA THR A 5 8.45 4.51 4.54
C THR A 5 7.22 4.55 5.42
N LYS A 6 6.09 4.00 4.94
CA LYS A 6 4.84 3.96 5.73
C LYS A 6 5.03 3.33 7.12
N ARG A 7 6.01 2.44 7.31
CA ARG A 7 6.30 1.86 8.64
C ARG A 7 6.77 2.89 9.68
N TYR A 8 7.37 3.98 9.23
CA TYR A 8 7.94 5.04 10.07
C TYR A 8 7.02 6.26 10.17
N ASP A 9 5.80 6.17 9.63
CA ASP A 9 4.75 7.13 9.95
C ASP A 9 4.33 6.92 11.41
N ALA A 10 4.30 7.99 12.21
CA ALA A 10 4.02 7.92 13.64
C ALA A 10 2.65 7.29 13.95
N GLY A 11 1.66 7.48 13.06
CA GLY A 11 0.35 6.83 13.18
C GLY A 11 0.45 5.32 13.00
N ASN A 12 1.23 4.85 12.02
CA ASN A 12 1.47 3.43 11.83
C ASN A 12 2.31 2.82 12.96
N GLU A 13 3.29 3.53 13.51
CA GLU A 13 4.03 3.08 14.71
C GLU A 13 3.12 2.93 15.93
N LEU A 14 2.21 3.89 16.15
CA LEU A 14 1.21 3.80 17.21
C LEU A 14 0.33 2.56 17.04
N VAL A 15 -0.17 2.31 15.82
CA VAL A 15 -0.97 1.11 15.51
C VAL A 15 -0.17 -0.17 15.81
N LYS A 16 1.10 -0.24 15.40
CA LYS A 16 1.94 -1.41 15.68
C LYS A 16 2.09 -1.65 17.18
N ASN A 17 2.34 -0.61 17.96
CA ASN A 17 2.48 -0.72 19.41
C ASN A 17 1.19 -1.17 20.09
N LEU A 18 0.03 -0.66 19.63
CA LEU A 18 -1.27 -1.11 20.12
C LEU A 18 -1.51 -2.59 19.81
N LEU A 19 -1.22 -3.03 18.59
CA LEU A 19 -1.34 -4.45 18.23
C LEU A 19 -0.47 -5.34 19.11
N LEU A 20 0.78 -4.97 19.37
CA LEU A 20 1.68 -5.71 20.27
C LEU A 20 1.17 -5.75 21.72
N LYS A 21 0.63 -4.62 22.21
CA LYS A 21 0.03 -4.54 23.54
C LYS A 21 -1.16 -5.48 23.66
N TYR A 22 -2.08 -5.45 22.69
CA TYR A 22 -3.28 -6.27 22.74
C TYR A 22 -3.02 -7.76 22.49
N ASP A 23 -2.01 -8.10 21.70
CA ASP A 23 -1.55 -9.48 21.53
C ASP A 23 -1.00 -10.03 22.85
N SER A 24 -0.20 -9.23 23.58
CA SER A 24 0.35 -9.65 24.88
C SER A 24 -0.67 -9.65 26.02
N SER A 25 -1.67 -8.75 26.01
CA SER A 25 -2.72 -8.71 27.02
C SER A 25 -3.87 -9.69 26.76
N GLY A 26 -4.09 -10.07 25.50
CA GLY A 26 -5.22 -10.92 25.07
C GLY A 26 -6.58 -10.22 25.04
N GLU A 27 -6.65 -8.91 25.35
CA GLU A 27 -7.91 -8.16 25.51
C GLU A 27 -8.76 -8.12 24.24
N LEU A 28 -8.14 -8.14 23.06
CA LEU A 28 -8.85 -8.17 21.76
C LEU A 28 -9.13 -9.58 21.25
N GLY A 29 -8.61 -10.61 21.93
CA GLY A 29 -8.61 -11.98 21.45
C GLY A 29 -7.94 -12.09 20.06
N ARG A 30 -8.43 -13.04 19.25
CA ARG A 30 -7.88 -13.29 17.92
C ARG A 30 -8.41 -12.28 16.90
N ILE A 31 -7.50 -11.57 16.25
CA ILE A 31 -7.80 -10.74 15.08
C ILE A 31 -8.31 -11.63 13.93
N LEU A 32 -9.50 -11.34 13.41
CA LEU A 32 -10.12 -12.11 12.32
C LEU A 32 -9.92 -11.47 10.94
N LEU A 33 -9.98 -10.14 10.90
CA LEU A 33 -10.03 -9.36 9.68
C LEU A 33 -9.21 -8.07 9.83
N ALA A 34 -8.44 -7.75 8.80
CA ALA A 34 -7.79 -6.45 8.62
C ALA A 34 -8.24 -5.84 7.29
N ARG A 35 -8.70 -4.59 7.31
CA ARG A 35 -9.02 -3.83 6.10
C ARG A 35 -8.10 -2.65 5.98
N ASN A 36 -7.44 -2.54 4.83
CA ASN A 36 -6.57 -1.43 4.50
C ASN A 36 -7.16 -0.67 3.32
N HIS A 37 -7.45 0.61 3.55
CA HIS A 37 -8.06 1.49 2.56
C HIS A 37 -6.99 2.45 2.02
N GLY A 38 -6.56 2.19 0.79
CA GLY A 38 -5.60 2.99 0.04
C GLY A 38 -6.29 3.90 -0.96
N PHE A 39 -7.20 4.76 -0.50
CA PHE A 39 -7.85 5.76 -1.35
C PHE A 39 -7.09 7.08 -1.27
N CYS A 40 -6.52 7.50 -2.38
CA CYS A 40 -5.76 8.74 -2.48
C CYS A 40 -6.34 9.64 -3.57
N GLY A 41 -6.15 10.95 -3.45
CA GLY A 41 -6.43 11.89 -4.53
C GLY A 41 -5.13 12.39 -5.16
N ASN A 42 -5.10 13.67 -5.53
CA ASN A 42 -3.86 14.31 -5.97
C ASN A 42 -2.82 14.28 -4.84
N TRP A 43 -1.57 13.95 -5.17
CA TRP A 43 -0.46 13.88 -4.21
C TRP A 43 -0.19 15.22 -3.51
N ILE A 44 -0.58 16.34 -4.12
CA ILE A 44 -0.49 17.66 -3.49
C ILE A 44 -1.54 17.85 -2.38
N CYS A 45 -2.57 17.00 -2.28
CA CYS A 45 -3.58 17.02 -1.19
C CYS A 45 -4.12 18.43 -0.85
N ASN A 46 -4.51 19.21 -1.87
CA ASN A 46 -4.94 20.60 -1.74
C ASN A 46 -3.93 21.51 -1.00
N LEU A 47 -2.62 21.26 -1.21
CA LEU A 47 -1.55 22.13 -0.72
C LEU A 47 -1.75 23.54 -1.28
N ASP A 48 -2.11 24.47 -0.39
CA ASP A 48 -2.32 25.88 -0.71
C ASP A 48 -1.11 26.73 -0.31
N THR A 49 0.08 26.23 -0.64
CA THR A 49 1.34 26.94 -0.48
C THR A 49 2.03 27.07 -1.83
N PRO A 50 2.80 28.15 -2.07
CA PRO A 50 3.64 28.24 -3.25
C PRO A 50 4.53 26.99 -3.36
N MET A 51 4.55 26.38 -4.54
CA MET A 51 5.43 25.27 -4.86
C MET A 51 6.54 25.80 -5.74
N GLU A 52 7.79 25.60 -5.32
CA GLU A 52 8.94 25.87 -6.17
C GLU A 52 8.90 24.92 -7.38
N VAL A 53 8.98 25.48 -8.58
CA VAL A 53 8.96 24.75 -9.84
C VAL A 53 10.19 25.12 -10.66
N THR A 54 10.60 24.24 -11.56
CA THR A 54 11.73 24.47 -12.46
C THR A 54 11.40 23.96 -13.86
N ASP A 55 11.95 24.61 -14.87
CA ASP A 55 11.90 24.16 -16.27
C ASP A 55 12.98 23.10 -16.58
N GLU A 56 13.82 22.75 -15.59
CA GLU A 56 14.83 21.69 -15.74
C GLU A 56 14.15 20.37 -16.15
N LYS A 57 14.61 19.82 -17.27
CA LYS A 57 14.08 18.56 -17.78
C LYS A 57 14.38 17.44 -16.79
N SER A 58 13.36 16.66 -16.44
CA SER A 58 13.55 15.46 -15.63
C SER A 58 14.58 14.52 -16.29
N PRO A 59 15.50 13.92 -15.51
CA PRO A 59 16.46 12.97 -16.05
C PRO A 59 15.75 11.80 -16.73
N GLU A 60 16.30 11.37 -17.87
CA GLU A 60 15.77 10.21 -18.60
C GLU A 60 16.27 8.93 -17.93
N PHE A 61 15.34 8.02 -17.63
CA PHE A 61 15.66 6.71 -17.07
C PHE A 61 15.08 5.62 -17.97
N PRO A 62 15.85 4.55 -18.24
CA PRO A 62 15.31 3.40 -18.96
C PRO A 62 14.24 2.70 -18.12
N ILE A 63 13.16 2.25 -18.75
CA ILE A 63 12.18 1.40 -18.08
C ILE A 63 12.80 0.01 -17.88
N ILE A 64 13.06 -0.33 -16.63
CA ILE A 64 13.62 -1.64 -16.26
C ILE A 64 12.47 -2.60 -15.98
N LYS A 65 12.18 -3.46 -16.96
CA LYS A 65 11.17 -4.51 -16.84
C LYS A 65 11.79 -5.83 -16.32
N PRO A 66 11.17 -6.50 -15.33
CA PRO A 66 11.61 -7.83 -14.93
C PRO A 66 11.44 -8.85 -16.06
N LYS A 67 12.46 -9.70 -16.29
CA LYS A 67 12.44 -10.70 -17.38
C LYS A 67 11.25 -11.66 -17.35
N TRP A 68 10.71 -11.94 -16.16
CA TRP A 68 9.60 -12.86 -15.96
C TRP A 68 8.24 -12.23 -16.24
N LEU A 69 8.15 -10.90 -16.31
CA LEU A 69 6.89 -10.19 -16.49
C LEU A 69 6.53 -10.16 -17.99
N PRO A 70 5.33 -10.56 -18.44
CA PRO A 70 4.90 -10.32 -19.82
C PRO A 70 4.69 -8.82 -20.10
N ASP A 71 4.87 -8.39 -21.36
CA ASP A 71 4.79 -6.96 -21.72
C ASP A 71 3.42 -6.35 -21.43
N GLU A 72 2.35 -7.10 -21.65
CA GLU A 72 0.96 -6.69 -21.39
C GLU A 72 0.69 -6.31 -19.92
N TYR A 73 1.46 -6.83 -18.97
CA TYR A 73 1.29 -6.53 -17.55
C TYR A 73 2.22 -5.42 -17.04
N LEU A 74 3.08 -4.84 -17.87
CA LEU A 74 4.08 -3.88 -17.40
C LEU A 74 3.44 -2.67 -16.68
N ASN A 75 2.44 -2.05 -17.30
CA ASN A 75 1.77 -0.88 -16.73
C ASN A 75 0.99 -1.23 -15.46
N LEU A 76 0.28 -2.37 -15.46
CA LEU A 76 -0.41 -2.90 -14.28
C LEU A 76 0.55 -3.14 -13.12
N TYR A 77 1.71 -3.72 -13.41
CA TYR A 77 2.75 -3.98 -12.41
C TYR A 77 3.35 -2.69 -11.85
N ILE A 78 3.56 -1.68 -12.70
CA ILE A 78 4.01 -0.35 -12.24
C ILE A 78 2.96 0.27 -11.31
N GLY A 79 1.68 0.26 -11.68
CA GLY A 79 0.58 0.74 -10.82
C GLY A 79 0.55 0.02 -9.47
N TYR A 80 0.64 -1.31 -9.50
CA TYR A 80 0.71 -2.14 -8.30
C TYR A 80 1.90 -1.77 -7.41
N LEU A 81 3.08 -1.57 -7.99
CA LEU A 81 4.28 -1.16 -7.25
C LEU A 81 4.17 0.24 -6.65
N GLN A 82 3.45 1.16 -7.28
CA GLN A 82 3.24 2.50 -6.71
C GLN A 82 2.27 2.48 -5.53
N GLN A 83 1.27 1.59 -5.56
CA GLN A 83 0.16 1.65 -4.60
C GLN A 83 0.17 0.50 -3.57
N TYR A 84 0.10 -0.74 -4.05
CA TYR A 84 -0.13 -1.91 -3.21
C TYR A 84 1.12 -2.36 -2.45
N VAL A 85 2.32 -2.17 -3.00
CA VAL A 85 3.57 -2.65 -2.38
C VAL A 85 3.74 -2.12 -0.96
N HIS A 86 3.35 -0.86 -0.73
CA HIS A 86 3.44 -0.22 0.58
C HIS A 86 2.47 -0.86 1.58
N ASN A 87 1.24 -1.11 1.17
CA ASN A 87 0.18 -1.65 2.01
C ASN A 87 0.39 -3.13 2.33
N VAL A 88 0.83 -3.93 1.34
CA VAL A 88 1.25 -5.33 1.56
C VAL A 88 2.38 -5.39 2.57
N ASN A 89 3.38 -4.54 2.41
CA ASN A 89 4.51 -4.46 3.33
C ASN A 89 4.10 -4.02 4.73
N LEU A 90 3.15 -3.09 4.85
CA LEU A 90 2.65 -2.60 6.13
C LEU A 90 1.86 -3.67 6.87
N LEU A 91 0.94 -4.38 6.19
CA LEU A 91 0.17 -5.48 6.77
C LEU A 91 1.08 -6.62 7.23
N ARG A 92 2.11 -6.95 6.44
CA ARG A 92 3.13 -7.92 6.86
C ARG A 92 3.82 -7.49 8.15
N TRP A 93 4.18 -6.22 8.27
CA TRP A 93 4.84 -5.70 9.47
C TRP A 93 3.89 -5.68 10.67
N PHE A 94 2.63 -5.26 10.52
CA PHE A 94 1.64 -5.25 11.59
C PHE A 94 1.44 -6.63 12.19
N PHE A 95 1.24 -7.65 11.35
CA PHE A 95 0.94 -9.03 11.79
C PHE A 95 2.16 -9.94 11.87
N ASP A 96 3.36 -9.34 11.88
CA ASP A 96 4.64 -10.02 12.00
C ASP A 96 4.80 -11.17 10.98
N ALA A 97 4.35 -10.98 9.75
CA ALA A 97 4.51 -11.95 8.67
C ALA A 97 5.90 -11.84 8.02
N ASN A 98 6.88 -12.39 8.72
CA ASN A 98 8.29 -12.49 8.33
C ASN A 98 8.57 -13.78 7.52
N ALA A 99 9.84 -14.08 7.20
CA ALA A 99 10.23 -15.17 6.29
C ALA A 99 9.71 -16.57 6.70
N GLU A 100 9.40 -16.77 7.98
CA GLU A 100 8.85 -18.02 8.52
C GLU A 100 7.31 -18.07 8.45
N LYS A 101 6.65 -16.93 8.26
CA LYS A 101 5.20 -16.77 8.37
C LYS A 101 4.55 -16.52 7.00
N LYS A 102 3.52 -17.33 6.71
CA LYS A 102 2.89 -17.43 5.39
C LYS A 102 1.98 -16.24 5.11
N ILE A 103 2.33 -15.47 4.08
CA ILE A 103 1.37 -14.66 3.33
C ILE A 103 0.91 -15.47 2.12
N THR A 104 -0.40 -15.53 1.91
CA THR A 104 -1.01 -16.21 0.76
C THR A 104 -1.94 -15.27 0.05
N VAL A 105 -1.81 -15.18 -1.27
CA VAL A 105 -2.81 -14.50 -2.10
C VAL A 105 -4.05 -15.38 -2.15
N LYS A 106 -5.22 -14.79 -1.86
CA LYS A 106 -6.52 -15.47 -1.93
C LYS A 106 -7.33 -15.01 -3.12
N TYR A 107 -7.27 -13.73 -3.44
CA TYR A 107 -8.02 -13.13 -4.54
C TYR A 107 -7.38 -11.80 -4.95
N VAL A 108 -7.44 -11.49 -6.24
CA VAL A 108 -6.97 -10.23 -6.82
C VAL A 108 -7.95 -9.84 -7.91
N ASP A 109 -8.41 -8.60 -7.87
CA ASP A 109 -9.27 -8.01 -8.88
C ASP A 109 -8.86 -6.54 -9.02
N PHE A 110 -8.14 -6.23 -10.10
CA PHE A 110 -7.60 -4.91 -10.39
C PHE A 110 -8.16 -4.42 -11.72
N ASP A 111 -8.46 -3.13 -11.77
CA ASP A 111 -8.78 -2.44 -13.01
C ASP A 111 -7.53 -2.29 -13.89
N SER A 112 -7.73 -1.81 -15.12
CA SER A 112 -6.67 -1.66 -16.13
C SER A 112 -5.55 -0.69 -15.74
N ASP A 113 -5.73 0.14 -14.71
CA ASP A 113 -4.72 1.08 -14.20
C ASP A 113 -3.72 0.43 -13.22
N GLY A 114 -4.01 -0.78 -12.73
CA GLY A 114 -3.20 -1.49 -11.73
C GLY A 114 -3.18 -0.83 -10.35
N ILE A 115 -4.06 0.16 -10.12
CA ILE A 115 -4.17 0.95 -8.89
C ILE A 115 -5.54 0.72 -8.27
N THR A 116 -6.61 0.77 -9.06
CA THR A 116 -7.98 0.61 -8.61
C THR A 116 -8.35 -0.86 -8.49
N GLY A 117 -9.04 -1.21 -7.40
CA GLY A 117 -9.53 -2.57 -7.16
C GLY A 117 -9.25 -3.07 -5.75
N LEU A 118 -9.13 -4.39 -5.61
CA LEU A 118 -8.89 -5.03 -4.32
C LEU A 118 -8.03 -6.28 -4.41
N ALA A 119 -7.31 -6.55 -3.31
CA ALA A 119 -6.57 -7.78 -3.11
C ALA A 119 -6.86 -8.37 -1.72
N ILE A 120 -7.08 -9.68 -1.67
CA ILE A 120 -7.32 -10.42 -0.44
C ILE A 120 -6.15 -11.36 -0.18
N PHE A 121 -5.63 -11.28 1.05
CA PHE A 121 -4.55 -12.11 1.55
C PHE A 121 -5.00 -12.92 2.77
N GLY A 122 -4.42 -14.10 2.93
CA GLY A 122 -4.31 -14.77 4.22
C GLY A 122 -2.95 -14.48 4.81
N ILE A 123 -2.91 -13.84 5.98
CA ILE A 123 -1.68 -13.54 6.73
C ILE A 123 -1.80 -14.25 8.08
N ASN A 124 -1.03 -15.32 8.28
CA ASN A 124 -1.26 -16.24 9.40
C ASN A 124 -2.73 -16.75 9.41
N SER A 125 -3.45 -16.55 10.51
CA SER A 125 -4.89 -16.85 10.64
C SER A 125 -5.81 -15.66 10.33
N ILE A 126 -5.24 -14.54 9.86
CA ILE A 126 -5.94 -13.28 9.63
C ILE A 126 -6.28 -13.15 8.15
N ARG A 127 -7.52 -12.79 7.84
CA ARG A 127 -7.89 -12.33 6.51
C ARG A 127 -7.55 -10.85 6.38
N ALA A 128 -6.75 -10.48 5.39
CA ALA A 128 -6.41 -9.09 5.12
C ALA A 128 -6.94 -8.67 3.75
N ILE A 129 -7.56 -7.50 3.68
CA ILE A 129 -8.10 -6.92 2.44
C ILE A 129 -7.40 -5.58 2.22
N ILE A 130 -6.88 -5.38 1.01
CA ILE A 130 -6.43 -4.08 0.53
C ILE A 130 -7.43 -3.61 -0.51
N GLU A 131 -8.06 -2.47 -0.27
CA GLU A 131 -8.97 -1.79 -1.18
C GLU A 131 -8.29 -0.50 -1.61
N SER A 132 -8.21 -0.24 -2.92
CA SER A 132 -7.53 0.94 -3.43
C SER A 132 -8.24 1.54 -4.63
N GLY A 133 -8.02 2.83 -4.82
CA GLY A 133 -8.61 3.60 -5.91
C GLY A 133 -8.33 5.08 -5.69
N GLN A 134 -8.97 5.90 -6.52
CA GLN A 134 -8.84 7.35 -6.43
C GLN A 134 -10.06 8.01 -5.82
N ILE A 135 -9.85 9.13 -5.13
CA ILE A 135 -10.92 9.97 -4.61
C ILE A 135 -10.82 11.39 -5.15
N SER A 136 -11.92 11.81 -5.79
CA SER A 136 -12.15 13.16 -6.27
C SER A 136 -12.89 13.97 -5.20
N HIS A 137 -12.20 14.32 -4.12
CA HIS A 137 -12.77 15.11 -3.03
C HIS A 137 -12.10 16.48 -2.95
N TYR A 138 -12.84 17.54 -2.60
CA TYR A 138 -12.33 18.92 -2.58
C TYR A 138 -11.16 19.15 -1.61
N ARG A 139 -10.97 18.27 -0.61
CA ARG A 139 -9.77 18.31 0.26
C ARG A 139 -8.53 17.73 -0.41
N TRP A 140 -8.69 17.04 -1.53
CA TRP A 140 -7.63 16.43 -2.32
C TRP A 140 -7.41 17.12 -3.66
N MET A 141 -8.42 17.78 -4.21
CA MET A 141 -8.36 18.50 -5.50
C MET A 141 -8.67 19.98 -5.28
N LYS A 142 -7.98 20.85 -6.02
CA LYS A 142 -8.27 22.28 -6.09
C LYS A 142 -9.44 22.55 -7.03
#